data_AF-A0A9P8ATG2-F1
#
_entry.id   AF-A0A9P8ATG2-F1
#
_cell.length_a   1.000
_cell.length_b   1.000
_cell.length_c   1.000
_cell.angle_alpha   90.00
_cell.angle_beta   90.00
_cell.angle_gamma   90.00
#
_symmetry.space_group_name_H-M   'P 1'
#
loop_
_entity.id
_entity.type
_entity.pdbx_description
1 polymer ?
#
loop_
_entity_poly.entity_id
_entity_poly.type
_entity_poly.pdbx_seq_one_letter_code
_entity_poly.pdbx_strand_id
1 'polypeptide(L)'
;MAISLRRAVTVAAFLESVSANILPSFNYGTDKLVLESWITPSLFENTGDSGNIRLEWTFCEYQDTDTAKEMLQEHWSTWITEFDFADIAAEGLNHVRLLIGYWALPVSLLLPWRLSDSGWHSNRTNIGRSNDIFYKMSSMFADKVDMIEALNELSSIYPSHCYHEFIGLKPAGFYGDVALLAIKEYYYDGYPAVRSNQQRNALVLIHDAFQDLSYWKDFMCPEDKYDGVAMDIHRHQMFSNAVCPMCQEGLSLCSFHLWTIVGECTAAPIDCAKYLNGNYFDDSPKFGDCRCKTGSANGFSKEYKAFLRKYWEAQLVTYEKSTAGYIYWTWKAEFADDWSYQAGLAYGWIPRNLINRLYPNICG
;
A
#
# COMPACT_ATOMS: atom_id res chain seq x y z
N MET A 1 21.32 2.32 13.51
CA MET A 1 20.51 3.46 13.01
C MET A 1 19.31 3.63 13.92
N ALA A 2 18.80 4.84 14.16
CA ALA A 2 17.53 5.02 14.87
C ALA A 2 16.43 5.22 13.84
N ILE A 3 15.36 4.42 13.86
CA ILE A 3 14.19 4.64 12.99
C ILE A 3 13.51 5.94 13.44
N SER A 4 13.39 6.92 12.54
CA SER A 4 12.66 8.18 12.74
C SER A 4 11.17 8.06 12.43
N LEU A 5 10.77 7.04 11.66
CA LEU A 5 9.36 6.76 11.39
C LEU A 5 8.64 6.52 12.70
N ARG A 6 7.59 7.30 12.92
CA ARG A 6 6.67 7.11 14.05
C ARG A 6 5.24 7.08 13.55
N ARG A 7 4.90 8.00 12.64
CA ARG A 7 3.52 8.26 12.21
C ARG A 7 3.51 8.70 10.76
N ALA A 8 2.85 7.93 9.91
CA ALA A 8 2.78 8.22 8.49
C ALA A 8 1.40 7.95 7.92
N VAL A 9 1.23 8.34 6.68
CA VAL A 9 0.07 8.02 5.87
C VAL A 9 0.51 7.58 4.48
N THR A 10 -0.22 6.67 3.89
CA THR A 10 -0.04 6.31 2.48
C THR A 10 -0.73 7.36 1.62
N VAL A 11 -0.04 7.76 0.56
CA VAL A 11 -0.65 8.53 -0.52
C VAL A 11 -0.36 7.82 -1.83
N ALA A 12 -1.37 7.72 -2.68
CA ALA A 12 -1.17 7.49 -4.10
C ALA A 12 -0.88 8.87 -4.73
N ALA A 13 0.32 9.43 -4.52
CA ALA A 13 0.66 10.82 -4.91
C ALA A 13 1.90 11.01 -5.76
N PHE A 14 1.83 12.02 -6.62
CA PHE A 14 2.85 12.40 -7.60
C PHE A 14 4.06 13.11 -6.96
N LEU A 15 5.23 13.02 -7.59
CA LEU A 15 6.43 13.82 -7.30
C LEU A 15 6.89 14.50 -8.59
N GLU A 16 7.03 15.83 -8.55
CA GLU A 16 7.27 16.64 -9.75
C GLU A 16 8.73 16.54 -10.29
N SER A 17 8.83 16.21 -11.59
CA SER A 17 9.91 16.45 -12.58
C SER A 17 11.11 15.49 -12.70
N VAL A 18 11.22 14.82 -13.87
CA VAL A 18 12.41 14.82 -14.76
C VAL A 18 11.96 14.75 -16.23
N SER A 19 12.12 15.83 -16.99
CA SER A 19 11.83 15.86 -18.43
C SER A 19 12.82 15.02 -19.25
N ALA A 20 12.36 14.06 -20.03
CA ALA A 20 13.13 13.50 -21.15
C ALA A 20 12.22 13.13 -22.34
N ASN A 21 12.33 13.89 -23.42
CA ASN A 21 11.61 13.72 -24.69
C ASN A 21 12.16 12.55 -25.51
N ILE A 22 11.42 11.44 -25.73
CA ILE A 22 11.62 10.52 -26.88
C ILE A 22 10.27 9.82 -27.26
N LEU A 23 9.98 9.74 -28.57
CA LEU A 23 8.88 9.01 -29.24
C LEU A 23 9.46 8.01 -30.29
N PRO A 24 8.71 7.02 -30.85
CA PRO A 24 7.39 6.49 -30.46
C PRO A 24 7.33 4.95 -30.33
N SER A 25 6.85 4.47 -29.19
CA SER A 25 5.90 3.35 -29.04
C SER A 25 5.46 3.36 -27.57
N PHE A 26 4.24 3.86 -27.33
CA PHE A 26 3.57 4.09 -26.04
C PHE A 26 4.52 4.32 -24.85
N ASN A 27 5.02 5.55 -24.76
CA ASN A 27 5.93 5.98 -23.69
C ASN A 27 5.08 6.54 -22.54
N TYR A 28 4.81 5.70 -21.55
CA TYR A 28 4.32 6.12 -20.26
C TYR A 28 5.33 7.12 -19.65
N GLY A 29 4.92 8.38 -19.44
CA GLY A 29 5.76 9.41 -18.81
C GLY A 29 6.26 9.02 -17.42
N THR A 30 7.30 9.71 -16.92
CA THR A 30 8.12 9.40 -15.73
C THR A 30 7.41 9.50 -14.36
N ASP A 31 6.09 9.63 -14.36
CA ASP A 31 5.33 10.34 -13.33
C ASP A 31 4.06 9.53 -12.99
N LYS A 32 4.18 8.38 -12.30
CA LYS A 32 3.04 7.42 -12.19
C LYS A 32 2.95 6.69 -10.86
N LEU A 33 1.70 6.48 -10.42
CA LEU A 33 1.31 5.83 -9.17
C LEU A 33 0.19 4.85 -9.45
N VAL A 34 0.02 3.89 -8.55
CA VAL A 34 -0.96 2.81 -8.68
C VAL A 34 -2.39 3.35 -8.48
N LEU A 35 -3.27 3.13 -9.46
CA LEU A 35 -4.70 3.44 -9.32
C LEU A 35 -5.47 2.31 -8.65
N GLU A 36 -6.36 2.69 -7.73
CA GLU A 36 -7.30 1.77 -7.09
C GLU A 36 -8.72 2.27 -7.22
N SER A 37 -9.58 1.45 -7.83
CA SER A 37 -10.95 1.83 -8.17
C SER A 37 -11.84 2.08 -6.96
N TRP A 38 -11.51 1.56 -5.78
CA TRP A 38 -12.25 1.85 -4.56
C TRP A 38 -11.83 3.18 -3.90
N ILE A 39 -10.62 3.66 -4.18
CA ILE A 39 -10.14 4.97 -3.69
C ILE A 39 -10.68 6.08 -4.59
N THR A 40 -10.58 5.90 -5.91
CA THR A 40 -11.03 6.87 -6.93
C THR A 40 -12.00 6.24 -7.93
N PRO A 41 -13.19 5.78 -7.49
CA PRO A 41 -14.16 5.14 -8.38
C PRO A 41 -14.60 6.04 -9.52
N SER A 42 -14.62 7.37 -9.35
CA SER A 42 -15.03 8.30 -10.41
C SER A 42 -14.16 8.17 -11.67
N LEU A 43 -12.85 7.96 -11.50
CA LEU A 43 -11.90 7.80 -12.61
C LEU A 43 -12.26 6.60 -13.49
N PHE A 44 -12.72 5.51 -12.90
CA PHE A 44 -13.12 4.29 -13.60
C PHE A 44 -14.54 4.39 -14.14
N GLU A 45 -15.47 5.02 -13.42
CA GLU A 45 -16.87 5.16 -13.83
C GLU A 45 -17.05 6.13 -14.99
N ASN A 46 -16.26 7.20 -15.03
CA ASN A 46 -16.31 8.20 -16.08
C ASN A 46 -15.80 7.68 -17.44
N THR A 47 -15.22 6.48 -17.49
CA THR A 47 -14.85 5.80 -18.75
C THR A 47 -16.07 5.33 -19.55
N GLY A 48 -17.24 5.22 -18.91
CA GLY A 48 -18.44 4.66 -19.52
C GLY A 48 -18.44 3.13 -19.65
N ASP A 49 -17.37 2.45 -19.21
CA ASP A 49 -17.24 0.99 -19.23
C ASP A 49 -16.60 0.43 -17.94
N SER A 50 -17.17 0.82 -16.79
CA SER A 50 -16.76 0.28 -15.48
C SER A 50 -17.02 -1.23 -15.31
N GLY A 51 -17.68 -1.84 -16.30
CA GLY A 51 -17.82 -3.28 -16.44
C GLY A 51 -16.56 -4.00 -16.92
N ASN A 52 -15.70 -3.34 -17.70
CA ASN A 52 -14.42 -3.92 -18.16
C ASN A 52 -13.20 -3.17 -17.61
N ILE A 53 -13.34 -1.88 -17.32
CA ILE A 53 -12.27 -1.02 -16.79
C ILE A 53 -12.38 -0.97 -15.26
N ARG A 54 -11.56 -1.79 -14.60
CA ARG A 54 -11.69 -2.07 -13.15
C ARG A 54 -10.41 -1.81 -12.35
N LEU A 55 -9.30 -1.72 -13.06
CA LEU A 55 -7.94 -1.61 -12.54
C LEU A 55 -7.05 -0.92 -13.58
N GLU A 56 -5.91 -0.38 -13.17
CA GLU A 56 -5.07 0.49 -14.01
C GLU A 56 -4.66 -0.15 -15.35
N TRP A 57 -4.36 -1.45 -15.36
CA TRP A 57 -4.08 -2.18 -16.60
C TRP A 57 -5.26 -2.15 -17.57
N THR A 58 -6.47 -2.55 -17.13
CA THR A 58 -7.67 -2.51 -17.98
C THR A 58 -8.04 -1.08 -18.38
N PHE A 59 -7.76 -0.10 -17.53
CA PHE A 59 -7.93 1.31 -17.84
C PHE A 59 -7.06 1.70 -19.05
N CYS A 60 -5.78 1.33 -19.03
CA CYS A 60 -4.88 1.64 -20.13
C CYS A 60 -5.09 0.77 -21.38
N GLU A 61 -5.58 -0.47 -21.21
CA GLU A 61 -5.81 -1.41 -22.32
C GLU A 61 -7.08 -1.07 -23.12
N TYR A 62 -8.17 -0.71 -22.44
CA TYR A 62 -9.46 -0.50 -23.09
C TYR A 62 -9.78 0.96 -23.42
N GLN A 63 -9.07 1.92 -22.84
CA GLN A 63 -9.19 3.33 -23.24
C GLN A 63 -8.31 3.64 -24.45
N ASP A 64 -8.74 4.62 -25.23
CA ASP A 64 -7.84 5.25 -26.21
C ASP A 64 -6.62 5.85 -25.49
N THR A 65 -5.45 5.74 -26.13
CA THR A 65 -4.15 6.17 -25.57
C THR A 65 -4.14 7.62 -25.13
N ASP A 66 -4.64 8.54 -25.97
CA ASP A 66 -4.59 9.97 -25.68
C ASP A 66 -5.62 10.31 -24.60
N THR A 67 -6.78 9.65 -24.64
CA THR A 67 -7.83 9.78 -23.61
C THR A 67 -7.33 9.32 -22.24
N ALA A 68 -6.75 8.12 -22.16
CA ALA A 68 -6.18 7.59 -20.92
C ALA A 68 -5.11 8.51 -20.36
N LYS A 69 -4.22 9.01 -21.23
CA LYS A 69 -3.16 9.93 -20.83
C LYS A 69 -3.72 11.24 -20.27
N GLU A 70 -4.68 11.86 -20.94
CA GLU A 70 -5.31 13.11 -20.48
C GLU A 70 -5.97 12.93 -19.10
N MET A 71 -6.78 11.88 -18.94
CA MET A 71 -7.44 11.56 -17.67
C MET A 71 -6.45 11.29 -16.54
N LEU A 72 -5.37 10.55 -16.81
CA LEU A 72 -4.33 10.26 -15.82
C LEU A 72 -3.53 11.51 -15.44
N GLN A 73 -3.21 12.39 -16.40
CA GLN A 73 -2.50 13.64 -16.14
C GLN A 73 -3.36 14.61 -15.32
N GLU A 74 -4.66 14.70 -15.61
CA GLU A 74 -5.59 15.46 -14.79
C GLU A 74 -5.67 14.87 -13.37
N HIS A 75 -5.82 13.54 -13.25
CA HIS A 75 -5.84 12.87 -11.97
C HIS A 75 -4.57 13.12 -11.16
N TRP A 76 -3.37 12.89 -11.71
CA TRP A 76 -2.11 13.07 -10.98
C TRP A 76 -1.84 14.53 -10.59
N SER A 77 -2.28 15.50 -11.40
CA SER A 77 -2.08 16.93 -11.11
C SER A 77 -3.05 17.50 -10.06
N THR A 78 -4.16 16.81 -9.78
CA THR A 78 -5.21 17.30 -8.88
C THR A 78 -5.45 16.42 -7.66
N TRP A 79 -5.10 15.12 -7.74
CA TRP A 79 -5.42 14.18 -6.68
C TRP A 79 -4.58 14.40 -5.44
N ILE A 80 -3.25 14.52 -5.51
CA ILE A 80 -2.42 14.88 -4.36
C ILE A 80 -1.51 16.03 -4.76
N THR A 81 -1.55 17.09 -3.97
CA THR A 81 -0.88 18.36 -4.24
C THR A 81 0.04 18.75 -3.08
N GLU A 82 0.83 19.81 -3.24
CA GLU A 82 1.65 20.37 -2.15
C GLU A 82 0.79 20.75 -0.92
N PHE A 83 -0.47 21.15 -1.12
CA PHE A 83 -1.39 21.44 -0.01
C PHE A 83 -1.68 20.20 0.83
N ASP A 84 -1.80 19.02 0.21
CA ASP A 84 -1.97 17.77 0.95
C ASP A 84 -0.73 17.47 1.80
N PHE A 85 0.48 17.67 1.28
CA PHE A 85 1.72 17.50 2.06
C PHE A 85 1.82 18.50 3.21
N ALA A 86 1.40 19.76 2.99
CA ALA A 86 1.34 20.77 4.03
C ALA A 86 0.35 20.38 5.15
N ASP A 87 -0.83 19.87 4.78
CA ASP A 87 -1.83 19.36 5.72
C ASP A 87 -1.30 18.15 6.49
N ILE A 88 -0.71 17.16 5.81
CA ILE A 88 -0.09 15.97 6.44
C ILE A 88 0.93 16.39 7.50
N ALA A 89 1.81 17.34 7.18
CA ALA A 89 2.81 17.86 8.11
C ALA A 89 2.17 18.66 9.27
N ALA A 90 1.14 19.47 9.00
CA ALA A 90 0.42 20.26 10.01
C ALA A 90 -0.29 19.37 11.05
N GLU A 91 -0.69 18.16 10.65
CA GLU A 91 -1.30 17.14 11.52
C GLU A 91 -0.28 16.32 12.32
N GLY A 92 1.01 16.66 12.21
CA GLY A 92 2.09 16.04 12.98
C GLY A 92 2.47 14.64 12.50
N LEU A 93 2.08 14.26 11.28
CA LEU A 93 2.65 13.11 10.58
C LEU A 93 4.05 13.46 10.09
N ASN A 94 4.96 12.48 10.09
CA ASN A 94 6.38 12.73 9.82
C ASN A 94 6.94 11.97 8.61
N HIS A 95 6.19 11.07 8.01
CA HIS A 95 6.55 10.38 6.76
C HIS A 95 5.32 10.16 5.89
N VAL A 96 5.57 9.84 4.63
CA VAL A 96 4.57 9.46 3.63
C VAL A 96 5.04 8.19 2.92
N ARG A 97 4.15 7.20 2.75
CA ARG A 97 4.41 6.02 1.92
C ARG A 97 3.87 6.27 0.51
N LEU A 98 4.72 6.11 -0.50
CA LEU A 98 4.40 6.33 -1.91
C LEU A 98 4.39 5.00 -2.66
N LEU A 99 3.24 4.66 -3.24
CA LEU A 99 3.11 3.47 -4.07
C LEU A 99 3.41 3.77 -5.54
N ILE A 100 4.49 3.20 -6.04
CA ILE A 100 4.94 3.40 -7.42
C ILE A 100 4.93 2.06 -8.14
N GLY A 101 4.12 1.96 -9.19
CA GLY A 101 4.10 0.80 -10.07
C GLY A 101 5.37 0.74 -10.95
N TYR A 102 5.87 -0.46 -11.24
CA TYR A 102 7.07 -0.62 -12.06
C TYR A 102 6.92 -0.05 -13.49
N TRP A 103 5.69 0.05 -14.00
CA TRP A 103 5.35 0.67 -15.28
C TRP A 103 5.51 2.20 -15.29
N ALA A 104 5.80 2.82 -14.14
CA ALA A 104 6.26 4.21 -14.05
C ALA A 104 7.65 4.41 -14.65
N LEU A 105 8.46 3.34 -14.75
CA LEU A 105 9.78 3.42 -15.35
C LEU A 105 9.69 3.51 -16.88
N PRO A 106 10.58 4.30 -17.51
CA PRO A 106 10.74 4.29 -18.96
C PRO A 106 10.90 2.87 -19.50
N VAL A 107 10.23 2.56 -20.61
CA VAL A 107 10.30 1.22 -21.25
C VAL A 107 11.75 0.80 -21.54
N SER A 108 12.62 1.75 -21.88
CA SER A 108 14.05 1.50 -22.07
C SER A 108 14.76 0.95 -20.83
N LEU A 109 14.31 1.32 -19.63
CA LEU A 109 14.77 0.76 -18.36
C LEU A 109 14.14 -0.59 -18.05
N LEU A 110 13.05 -0.97 -18.72
CA LEU A 110 12.40 -2.27 -18.55
C LEU A 110 12.92 -3.31 -19.55
N LEU A 111 13.52 -2.89 -20.68
CA LEU A 111 14.15 -3.81 -21.65
C LEU A 111 15.35 -4.58 -21.05
N PRO A 112 15.55 -5.87 -21.39
CA PRO A 112 14.85 -6.65 -22.43
C PRO A 112 13.50 -7.25 -22.00
N TRP A 113 13.03 -6.95 -20.79
CA TRP A 113 11.90 -7.60 -20.19
C TRP A 113 10.56 -7.05 -20.72
N ARG A 114 9.69 -7.93 -21.25
CA ARG A 114 8.32 -7.57 -21.65
C ARG A 114 7.40 -7.58 -20.43
N LEU A 115 6.42 -6.66 -20.42
CA LEU A 115 5.44 -6.40 -19.35
C LEU A 115 4.40 -7.53 -19.13
N SER A 116 4.45 -8.62 -19.89
CA SER A 116 3.32 -9.55 -20.06
C SER A 116 3.30 -10.77 -19.13
N ASP A 117 4.34 -11.01 -18.31
CA ASP A 117 4.34 -12.21 -17.45
C ASP A 117 3.84 -11.88 -16.05
N SER A 118 2.54 -12.14 -15.83
CA SER A 118 1.96 -12.32 -14.50
C SER A 118 2.59 -13.55 -13.85
N GLY A 119 3.38 -13.36 -12.80
CA GLY A 119 4.06 -14.45 -12.09
C GLY A 119 5.55 -14.21 -11.94
N TRP A 120 5.94 -13.11 -11.29
CA TRP A 120 7.36 -12.85 -11.00
C TRP A 120 8.01 -13.99 -10.21
N HIS A 121 7.22 -14.67 -9.36
CA HIS A 121 7.66 -15.78 -8.51
C HIS A 121 7.79 -17.12 -9.25
N SER A 122 7.35 -17.22 -10.51
CA SER A 122 7.16 -18.53 -11.16
C SER A 122 8.46 -19.23 -11.55
N ASN A 123 9.56 -18.49 -11.69
CA ASN A 123 10.89 -19.02 -11.97
C ASN A 123 12.00 -17.99 -11.64
N ARG A 124 13.25 -18.46 -11.57
CA ARG A 124 14.45 -17.64 -11.29
C ARG A 124 14.66 -16.47 -12.24
N THR A 125 14.34 -16.63 -13.52
CA THR A 125 14.46 -15.54 -14.51
C THR A 125 13.49 -14.41 -14.20
N ASN A 126 12.26 -14.74 -13.82
CA ASN A 126 11.23 -13.78 -13.47
C ASN A 126 11.52 -13.06 -12.14
N ILE A 127 12.12 -13.75 -11.18
CA ILE A 127 12.65 -13.16 -9.93
C ILE A 127 13.78 -12.19 -10.27
N GLY A 128 14.75 -12.63 -11.08
CA GLY A 128 15.87 -11.80 -11.54
C GLY A 128 15.41 -10.52 -12.24
N ARG A 129 14.42 -10.61 -13.14
CA ARG A 129 13.77 -9.43 -13.75
C ARG A 129 13.23 -8.46 -12.70
N SER A 130 12.57 -8.99 -11.68
CA SER A 130 11.94 -8.16 -10.64
C SER A 130 12.99 -7.49 -9.75
N ASN A 131 14.09 -8.19 -9.48
CA ASN A 131 15.27 -7.62 -8.83
C ASN A 131 15.94 -6.54 -9.68
N ASP A 132 16.05 -6.70 -11.00
CA ASP A 132 16.62 -5.68 -11.89
C ASP A 132 15.77 -4.40 -11.89
N ILE A 133 14.44 -4.55 -11.95
CA ILE A 133 13.50 -3.43 -11.87
C ILE A 133 13.62 -2.75 -10.51
N PHE A 134 13.57 -3.53 -9.42
CA PHE A 134 13.71 -3.03 -8.06
C PHE A 134 15.04 -2.30 -7.86
N TYR A 135 16.14 -2.84 -8.38
CA TYR A 135 17.45 -2.19 -8.35
C TYR A 135 17.38 -0.81 -9.03
N LYS A 136 16.86 -0.74 -10.25
CA LYS A 136 16.74 0.55 -10.98
C LYS A 136 15.87 1.56 -10.24
N MET A 137 14.72 1.14 -9.70
CA MET A 137 13.86 2.00 -8.89
C MET A 137 14.61 2.48 -7.64
N SER A 138 15.23 1.56 -6.91
CA SER A 138 15.98 1.89 -5.69
C SER A 138 17.12 2.87 -5.97
N SER A 139 17.81 2.74 -7.11
CA SER A 139 18.87 3.67 -7.53
C SER A 139 18.32 5.07 -7.85
N MET A 140 17.15 5.16 -8.50
CA MET A 140 16.55 6.43 -8.93
C MET A 140 16.05 7.28 -7.77
N PHE A 141 15.65 6.64 -6.67
CA PHE A 141 15.11 7.31 -5.49
C PHE A 141 16.06 7.29 -4.29
N ALA A 142 17.25 6.70 -4.43
CA ALA A 142 18.15 6.39 -3.31
C ALA A 142 18.45 7.59 -2.39
N ASP A 143 18.62 8.78 -2.94
CA ASP A 143 18.94 10.02 -2.22
C ASP A 143 17.70 10.89 -1.89
N LYS A 144 16.50 10.37 -2.20
CA LYS A 144 15.22 11.08 -2.04
C LYS A 144 14.30 10.44 -1.00
N VAL A 145 14.64 9.24 -0.51
CA VAL A 145 13.78 8.47 0.41
C VAL A 145 14.59 7.93 1.59
N ASP A 146 13.98 7.92 2.76
CA ASP A 146 14.55 7.31 3.97
C ASP A 146 14.35 5.80 4.01
N MET A 147 13.38 5.28 3.26
CA MET A 147 12.94 3.89 3.28
C MET A 147 12.63 3.39 1.88
N ILE A 148 12.97 2.13 1.60
CA ILE A 148 12.65 1.43 0.36
C ILE A 148 12.04 0.08 0.71
N GLU A 149 10.87 -0.19 0.15
CA GLU A 149 10.14 -1.43 0.38
C GLU A 149 10.27 -2.36 -0.81
N ALA A 150 10.71 -3.59 -0.54
CA ALA A 150 10.62 -4.70 -1.48
C ALA A 150 9.20 -5.29 -1.37
N LEU A 151 8.26 -4.71 -2.11
CA LEU A 151 6.85 -5.13 -2.17
C LEU A 151 6.73 -6.57 -2.70
N ASN A 152 5.74 -7.31 -2.20
CA ASN A 152 5.58 -8.74 -2.49
C ASN A 152 4.24 -9.13 -3.11
N GLU A 153 3.44 -8.12 -3.46
CA GLU A 153 2.16 -8.27 -4.09
C GLU A 153 2.36 -8.82 -5.49
N LEU A 154 1.71 -9.94 -5.74
CA LEU A 154 1.60 -10.55 -7.04
C LEU A 154 0.37 -9.99 -7.73
N SER A 155 0.58 -9.38 -8.90
CA SER A 155 -0.49 -9.22 -9.89
C SER A 155 -0.84 -10.61 -10.45
N SER A 156 -1.86 -11.27 -9.90
CA SER A 156 -2.41 -12.47 -10.53
C SER A 156 -3.45 -12.08 -11.54
N ILE A 157 -3.26 -12.45 -12.80
CA ILE A 157 -4.34 -12.63 -13.75
C ILE A 157 -5.10 -13.90 -13.31
N TYR A 158 -6.33 -13.75 -12.80
CA TYR A 158 -7.21 -14.88 -12.55
C TYR A 158 -7.99 -15.24 -13.82
N PRO A 159 -7.75 -16.41 -14.44
CA PRO A 159 -8.66 -16.94 -15.45
C PRO A 159 -9.90 -17.50 -14.74
N SER A 160 -10.92 -16.67 -14.53
CA SER A 160 -12.26 -17.21 -14.27
C SER A 160 -12.85 -17.72 -15.57
N HIS A 161 -13.27 -18.98 -15.60
CA HIS A 161 -13.86 -19.66 -16.76
C HIS A 161 -15.17 -19.02 -17.28
N CYS A 162 -15.65 -17.97 -16.64
CA CYS A 162 -16.69 -17.06 -17.12
C CYS A 162 -16.30 -15.65 -16.63
N TYR A 163 -16.15 -14.69 -17.53
CA TYR A 163 -15.78 -13.28 -17.31
C TYR A 163 -14.29 -12.98 -17.11
N HIS A 164 -13.92 -11.82 -17.67
CA HIS A 164 -12.58 -11.30 -17.93
C HIS A 164 -11.59 -11.42 -16.76
N GLU A 165 -10.33 -11.60 -17.14
CA GLU A 165 -9.12 -11.64 -16.31
C GLU A 165 -9.12 -10.56 -15.20
N PHE A 166 -9.27 -10.98 -13.95
CA PHE A 166 -9.11 -10.10 -12.79
C PHE A 166 -7.63 -10.01 -12.42
N ILE A 167 -7.04 -8.81 -12.46
CA ILE A 167 -5.70 -8.54 -11.92
C ILE A 167 -5.84 -8.00 -10.50
N GLY A 168 -5.86 -8.90 -9.52
CA GLY A 168 -5.75 -8.51 -8.11
C GLY A 168 -4.29 -8.48 -7.69
N LEU A 169 -3.88 -7.48 -6.92
CA LEU A 169 -2.65 -7.54 -6.13
C LEU A 169 -2.92 -8.48 -4.94
N LYS A 170 -2.23 -9.62 -4.91
CA LYS A 170 -2.33 -10.57 -3.82
C LYS A 170 -0.94 -10.89 -3.28
N PRO A 171 -0.70 -10.80 -1.97
CA PRO A 171 0.60 -11.10 -1.36
C PRO A 171 1.07 -12.54 -1.62
N ALA A 172 2.39 -12.73 -1.72
CA ALA A 172 3.02 -14.02 -2.05
C ALA A 172 2.58 -15.19 -1.15
N GLY A 173 2.32 -14.94 0.14
CA GLY A 173 1.92 -16.00 1.07
C GLY A 173 0.59 -16.68 0.74
N PHE A 174 -0.25 -16.08 -0.10
CA PHE A 174 -1.49 -16.70 -0.55
C PHE A 174 -1.35 -17.61 -1.79
N TYR A 175 -0.12 -17.79 -2.30
CA TYR A 175 0.19 -18.67 -3.44
C TYR A 175 0.94 -19.94 -3.03
N GLY A 176 1.06 -20.17 -1.72
CA GLY A 176 1.69 -21.37 -1.15
C GLY A 176 3.22 -21.34 -1.16
N ASP A 177 3.81 -22.48 -0.83
CA ASP A 177 5.23 -22.60 -0.47
C ASP A 177 6.19 -22.16 -1.59
N VAL A 178 5.82 -22.36 -2.86
CA VAL A 178 6.66 -21.97 -4.00
C VAL A 178 6.85 -20.45 -4.05
N ALA A 179 5.77 -19.69 -3.88
CA ALA A 179 5.85 -18.24 -3.85
C ALA A 179 6.55 -17.73 -2.58
N LEU A 180 6.37 -18.42 -1.44
CA LEU A 180 7.06 -18.14 -0.19
C LEU A 180 8.58 -18.42 -0.23
N LEU A 181 9.03 -19.38 -1.05
CA LEU A 181 10.46 -19.56 -1.32
C LEU A 181 10.99 -18.48 -2.27
N ALA A 182 10.24 -18.17 -3.33
CA ALA A 182 10.60 -17.13 -4.29
C ALA A 182 10.75 -15.75 -3.65
N ILE A 183 9.89 -15.40 -2.68
CA ILE A 183 9.97 -14.12 -1.99
C ILE A 183 11.19 -14.01 -1.06
N LYS A 184 11.59 -15.10 -0.38
CA LYS A 184 12.83 -15.12 0.40
C LYS A 184 14.05 -14.85 -0.50
N GLU A 185 14.06 -15.47 -1.68
CA GLU A 185 15.08 -15.24 -2.68
C GLU A 185 15.06 -13.79 -3.20
N TYR A 186 13.88 -13.27 -3.56
CA TYR A 186 13.69 -11.89 -3.99
C TYR A 186 14.22 -10.89 -2.94
N TYR A 187 13.94 -11.11 -1.66
CA TYR A 187 14.47 -10.27 -0.59
C TYR A 187 16.00 -10.37 -0.48
N TYR A 188 16.56 -11.59 -0.48
CA TYR A 188 18.02 -11.78 -0.39
C TYR A 188 18.77 -11.11 -1.53
N ASP A 189 18.21 -11.13 -2.74
CA ASP A 189 18.79 -10.48 -3.92
C ASP A 189 18.51 -8.97 -3.96
N GLY A 190 17.37 -8.52 -3.43
CA GLY A 190 16.98 -7.11 -3.37
C GLY A 190 17.75 -6.30 -2.31
N TYR A 191 18.11 -6.91 -1.18
CA TYR A 191 18.90 -6.23 -0.15
C TYR A 191 20.26 -5.67 -0.65
N PRO A 192 21.14 -6.48 -1.30
CA PRO A 192 22.39 -5.96 -1.85
C PRO A 192 22.15 -4.95 -2.98
N ALA A 193 21.02 -5.03 -3.71
CA ALA A 193 20.64 -4.02 -4.69
C ALA A 193 20.48 -2.64 -4.04
N VAL A 194 19.77 -2.54 -2.91
CA VAL A 194 19.65 -1.27 -2.16
C VAL A 194 21.00 -0.85 -1.56
N ARG A 195 21.77 -1.79 -1.00
CA ARG A 195 23.04 -1.48 -0.32
C ARG A 195 24.20 -1.14 -1.25
N SER A 196 24.16 -1.57 -2.51
CA SER A 196 25.19 -1.30 -3.52
C SER A 196 25.04 0.08 -4.16
N ASN A 197 23.82 0.61 -4.21
CA ASN A 197 23.56 2.01 -4.48
C ASN A 197 24.15 2.84 -3.33
N GLN A 198 24.89 3.92 -3.63
CA GLN A 198 25.76 4.65 -2.68
C GLN A 198 25.09 5.24 -1.43
N GLN A 199 23.79 4.99 -1.22
CA GLN A 199 23.01 5.34 -0.05
C GLN A 199 22.88 4.14 0.90
N ARG A 200 23.93 3.93 1.70
CA ARG A 200 24.01 2.86 2.71
C ARG A 200 23.01 3.01 3.86
N ASN A 201 22.24 4.10 3.88
CA ASN A 201 21.48 4.53 5.05
C ASN A 201 19.95 4.35 4.92
N ALA A 202 19.41 4.00 3.75
CA ALA A 202 17.98 3.75 3.61
C ALA A 202 17.58 2.48 4.38
N LEU A 203 16.47 2.55 5.12
CA LEU A 203 15.87 1.38 5.74
C LEU A 203 15.24 0.49 4.65
N VAL A 204 15.58 -0.79 4.63
CA VAL A 204 14.98 -1.76 3.71
C VAL A 204 13.79 -2.39 4.40
N LEU A 205 12.60 -2.18 3.85
CA LEU A 205 11.38 -2.83 4.31
C LEU A 205 11.14 -4.10 3.51
N ILE A 206 10.83 -5.19 4.21
CA ILE A 206 10.35 -6.44 3.63
C ILE A 206 8.97 -6.73 4.20
N HIS A 207 7.98 -6.98 3.34
CA HIS A 207 6.62 -7.26 3.78
C HIS A 207 6.48 -8.72 4.29
N ASP A 208 5.65 -8.95 5.32
CA ASP A 208 5.48 -10.24 6.01
C ASP A 208 4.80 -11.34 5.16
N ALA A 209 4.31 -10.98 3.97
CA ALA A 209 3.60 -11.86 3.06
C ALA A 209 2.38 -12.54 3.72
N PHE A 210 1.77 -11.88 4.70
CA PHE A 210 0.69 -12.39 5.54
C PHE A 210 1.04 -13.71 6.24
N GLN A 211 2.32 -13.94 6.53
CA GLN A 211 2.78 -15.05 7.36
C GLN A 211 2.92 -14.61 8.81
N ASP A 212 2.80 -15.56 9.74
CA ASP A 212 3.16 -15.31 11.14
C ASP A 212 4.64 -14.91 11.25
N LEU A 213 4.98 -14.00 12.17
CA LEU A 213 6.36 -13.53 12.32
C LEU A 213 7.35 -14.67 12.61
N SER A 214 6.91 -15.78 13.23
CA SER A 214 7.76 -16.95 13.42
C SER A 214 8.22 -17.61 12.12
N TYR A 215 7.51 -17.43 11.01
CA TYR A 215 7.94 -17.88 9.68
C TYR A 215 9.23 -17.18 9.21
N TRP A 216 9.39 -15.92 9.63
CA TRP A 216 10.52 -15.05 9.32
C TRP A 216 11.61 -15.10 10.39
N LYS A 217 11.47 -15.95 11.40
CA LYS A 217 12.49 -16.14 12.43
C LYS A 217 13.84 -16.45 11.78
N ASP A 218 14.89 -15.82 12.29
CA ASP A 218 16.28 -15.98 11.84
C ASP A 218 16.52 -15.50 10.38
N PHE A 219 15.53 -14.82 9.76
CA PHE A 219 15.68 -14.26 8.41
C PHE A 219 16.32 -12.86 8.48
N MET A 220 17.36 -12.65 7.66
CA MET A 220 18.07 -11.37 7.52
C MET A 220 18.53 -10.76 8.84
N CYS A 221 19.12 -11.58 9.70
CA CYS A 221 19.63 -11.14 10.98
C CYS A 221 20.83 -10.19 10.85
N PRO A 222 21.00 -9.21 11.77
CA PRO A 222 22.22 -8.40 11.85
C PRO A 222 23.51 -9.21 11.94
N GLU A 223 23.47 -10.37 12.60
CA GLU A 223 24.59 -11.31 12.72
C GLU A 223 25.03 -11.86 11.34
N ASP A 224 24.10 -11.93 10.39
CA ASP A 224 24.33 -12.37 9.00
C ASP A 224 24.68 -11.20 8.05
N LYS A 225 25.03 -10.03 8.61
CA LYS A 225 25.42 -8.80 7.89
C LYS A 225 24.26 -8.07 7.18
N TYR A 226 23.04 -8.32 7.61
CA TYR A 226 21.87 -7.52 7.20
C TYR A 226 21.66 -6.40 8.23
N ASP A 227 22.05 -5.17 7.88
CA ASP A 227 21.83 -3.98 8.70
C ASP A 227 20.74 -3.12 8.08
N GLY A 228 19.96 -2.43 8.91
CA GLY A 228 18.88 -1.53 8.47
C GLY A 228 17.77 -2.26 7.70
N VAL A 229 17.34 -3.43 8.17
CA VAL A 229 16.17 -4.14 7.65
C VAL A 229 15.05 -4.07 8.68
N ALA A 230 13.82 -3.81 8.22
CA ALA A 230 12.62 -3.89 9.04
C ALA A 230 11.53 -4.70 8.33
N MET A 231 10.69 -5.35 9.13
CA MET A 231 9.51 -6.07 8.67
C MET A 231 8.34 -5.10 8.57
N ASP A 232 7.79 -4.98 7.37
CA ASP A 232 6.50 -4.35 7.14
C ASP A 232 5.37 -5.37 7.39
N ILE A 233 4.42 -4.99 8.24
CA ILE A 233 3.25 -5.78 8.57
C ILE A 233 1.98 -4.99 8.26
N HIS A 234 1.03 -5.62 7.57
CA HIS A 234 -0.27 -5.02 7.27
C HIS A 234 -1.33 -5.56 8.23
N ARG A 235 -2.19 -4.68 8.77
CA ARG A 235 -3.18 -5.04 9.78
C ARG A 235 -4.57 -4.54 9.42
N HIS A 236 -5.40 -5.50 9.03
CA HIS A 236 -6.78 -5.33 8.63
C HIS A 236 -7.65 -6.40 9.32
N GLN A 237 -8.74 -6.00 9.97
CA GLN A 237 -9.65 -6.93 10.64
C GLN A 237 -10.88 -7.30 9.81
N MET A 238 -11.18 -6.54 8.76
CA MET A 238 -12.41 -6.69 7.98
C MET A 238 -12.36 -7.77 6.91
N PHE A 239 -11.22 -8.41 6.64
CA PHE A 239 -11.08 -9.41 5.58
C PHE A 239 -11.03 -10.86 6.08
N SER A 240 -11.25 -11.07 7.38
CA SER A 240 -11.21 -12.40 8.00
C SER A 240 -12.28 -12.53 9.09
N ASN A 241 -12.82 -13.74 9.26
CA ASN A 241 -13.69 -14.10 10.39
C ASN A 241 -12.91 -14.21 11.71
N ALA A 242 -11.57 -14.17 11.66
CA ALA A 242 -10.74 -14.26 12.85
C ALA A 242 -10.84 -12.97 13.67
N VAL A 243 -11.37 -13.08 14.89
CA VAL A 243 -11.34 -11.99 15.87
C VAL A 243 -9.91 -11.88 16.39
N CYS A 244 -9.12 -10.94 15.87
CA CYS A 244 -7.83 -10.58 16.44
C CYS A 244 -8.04 -9.48 17.50
N PRO A 245 -7.81 -9.75 18.81
CA PRO A 245 -7.92 -8.71 19.82
C PRO A 245 -6.76 -7.71 19.63
N MET A 246 -7.05 -6.54 19.07
CA MET A 246 -6.05 -5.50 18.74
C MET A 246 -5.09 -5.18 19.91
N CYS A 247 -5.60 -5.20 21.14
CA CYS A 247 -4.80 -4.92 22.34
C CYS A 247 -3.87 -6.06 22.78
N GLN A 248 -4.02 -7.28 22.25
CA GLN A 248 -3.20 -8.44 22.59
C GLN A 248 -2.07 -8.68 21.59
N GLU A 249 -2.18 -8.11 20.39
CA GLU A 249 -1.23 -8.34 19.31
C GLU A 249 0.16 -7.77 19.59
N GLY A 250 0.26 -6.68 20.36
CA GLY A 250 1.51 -5.95 20.56
C GLY A 250 2.67 -6.76 21.15
N LEU A 251 2.40 -7.82 21.91
CA LEU A 251 3.46 -8.62 22.54
C LEU A 251 4.32 -9.40 21.53
N SER A 252 3.71 -9.95 20.48
CA SER A 252 4.46 -10.69 19.45
C SER A 252 5.33 -9.72 18.63
N LEU A 253 4.82 -8.52 18.34
CA LEU A 253 5.50 -7.50 17.54
C LEU A 253 6.77 -6.96 18.21
N CYS A 254 6.76 -6.75 19.54
CA CYS A 254 7.93 -6.25 20.28
C CYS A 254 9.11 -7.23 20.31
N SER A 255 8.83 -8.52 20.20
CA SER A 255 9.78 -9.61 20.48
C SER A 255 10.51 -10.13 19.24
N PHE A 256 10.13 -9.63 18.06
CA PHE A 256 10.72 -10.03 16.80
C PHE A 256 12.15 -9.47 16.65
N HIS A 257 13.02 -10.21 15.96
CA HIS A 257 14.46 -9.87 15.88
C HIS A 257 14.75 -8.70 14.92
N LEU A 258 13.88 -8.45 13.94
CA LEU A 258 13.91 -7.22 13.14
C LEU A 258 12.99 -6.17 13.76
N TRP A 259 13.26 -4.90 13.46
CA TRP A 259 12.27 -3.86 13.68
C TRP A 259 10.99 -4.19 12.92
N THR A 260 9.84 -3.93 13.53
CA THR A 260 8.53 -4.07 12.91
C THR A 260 7.94 -2.69 12.66
N ILE A 261 7.27 -2.51 11.52
CA ILE A 261 6.52 -1.30 11.16
C ILE A 261 5.15 -1.77 10.70
N VAL A 262 4.07 -1.15 11.20
CA VAL A 262 2.74 -1.38 10.64
C VAL A 262 2.58 -0.54 9.39
N GLY A 263 3.00 -1.03 8.22
CA GLY A 263 3.02 -0.24 6.98
C GLY A 263 1.66 -0.07 6.33
N GLU A 264 0.63 -0.82 6.76
CA GLU A 264 -0.76 -0.55 6.43
C GLU A 264 -1.70 -0.86 7.60
N CYS A 265 -2.54 0.11 7.95
CA CYS A 265 -3.64 -0.03 8.90
C CYS A 265 -4.71 1.02 8.63
N THR A 266 -5.93 0.83 9.12
CA THR A 266 -7.03 1.76 8.88
C THR A 266 -8.02 1.82 10.04
N ALA A 267 -8.79 2.90 10.14
CA ALA A 267 -9.90 3.01 11.08
C ALA A 267 -11.16 2.28 10.56
N ALA A 268 -11.21 1.90 9.29
CA ALA A 268 -12.32 1.13 8.74
C ALA A 268 -12.41 -0.25 9.43
N PRO A 269 -13.59 -0.66 9.93
CA PRO A 269 -13.78 -1.95 10.59
C PRO A 269 -14.50 -2.98 9.73
N ILE A 270 -14.94 -2.59 8.54
CA ILE A 270 -15.80 -3.36 7.63
C ILE A 270 -15.31 -3.20 6.19
N ASP A 271 -15.65 -4.17 5.33
CA ASP A 271 -15.23 -4.24 3.94
C ASP A 271 -16.25 -3.62 2.96
N CYS A 272 -16.94 -2.57 3.42
CA CYS A 272 -18.10 -2.00 2.73
C CYS A 272 -17.78 -0.97 1.65
N ALA A 273 -16.56 -0.44 1.63
CA ALA A 273 -16.18 0.56 0.64
C ALA A 273 -16.38 0.00 -0.78
N LYS A 274 -17.02 0.79 -1.63
CA LYS A 274 -17.38 0.41 -2.99
C LYS A 274 -16.13 -0.04 -3.75
N TYR A 275 -16.19 -1.21 -4.37
CA TYR A 275 -15.08 -1.84 -5.13
C TYR A 275 -13.87 -2.30 -4.31
N LEU A 276 -13.88 -2.18 -2.98
CA LEU A 276 -12.74 -2.56 -2.13
C LEU A 276 -12.34 -4.03 -2.32
N ASN A 277 -13.33 -4.91 -2.43
CA ASN A 277 -13.12 -6.34 -2.66
C ASN A 277 -12.90 -6.71 -4.14
N GLY A 278 -12.85 -5.72 -5.04
CA GLY A 278 -12.67 -5.90 -6.49
C GLY A 278 -13.86 -6.48 -7.26
N ASN A 279 -14.92 -6.94 -6.59
CA ASN A 279 -16.07 -7.60 -7.18
C ASN A 279 -17.27 -6.65 -7.37
N TYR A 280 -17.48 -6.12 -8.57
CA TYR A 280 -18.63 -5.25 -8.87
C TYR A 280 -19.94 -6.04 -9.11
N PHE A 281 -19.86 -7.38 -9.18
CA PHE A 281 -21.03 -8.25 -9.40
C PHE A 281 -21.60 -8.81 -8.09
N ASP A 282 -20.82 -8.73 -7.01
CA ASP A 282 -21.24 -9.08 -5.66
C ASP A 282 -20.49 -8.15 -4.68
N ASP A 283 -20.94 -6.90 -4.62
CA ASP A 283 -20.54 -5.90 -3.62
C ASP A 283 -21.13 -6.22 -2.23
N SER A 284 -21.65 -7.44 -2.00
CA SER A 284 -22.11 -7.82 -0.68
C SER A 284 -20.92 -7.80 0.27
N PRO A 285 -20.98 -7.03 1.37
CA PRO A 285 -19.94 -7.12 2.39
C PRO A 285 -19.83 -8.56 2.83
N LYS A 286 -18.59 -9.07 2.89
CA LYS A 286 -18.39 -10.35 3.56
C LYS A 286 -18.58 -10.19 5.06
N PHE A 287 -18.41 -8.97 5.59
CA PHE A 287 -18.40 -8.69 7.01
C PHE A 287 -19.19 -7.44 7.40
N GLY A 288 -20.29 -7.66 8.14
CA GLY A 288 -21.06 -6.60 8.80
C GLY A 288 -22.14 -5.92 7.94
N ASP A 289 -22.87 -5.00 8.57
CA ASP A 289 -23.90 -4.17 7.91
C ASP A 289 -23.29 -2.87 7.42
N CYS A 290 -23.30 -2.64 6.10
CA CYS A 290 -22.77 -1.44 5.45
C CYS A 290 -23.63 -0.20 5.59
N ARG A 291 -24.89 -0.33 6.00
CA ARG A 291 -25.82 0.79 6.02
C ARG A 291 -25.27 1.93 6.87
N CYS A 292 -25.03 3.08 6.23
CA CYS A 292 -24.53 4.29 6.89
C CYS A 292 -23.16 4.10 7.57
N LYS A 293 -22.30 3.21 7.06
CA LYS A 293 -20.97 2.93 7.63
C LYS A 293 -19.80 3.05 6.64
N THR A 294 -20.08 3.40 5.39
CA THR A 294 -19.11 3.75 4.35
C THR A 294 -19.72 4.81 3.43
N GLY A 295 -19.00 5.29 2.41
CA GLY A 295 -19.42 6.46 1.64
C GLY A 295 -19.06 7.75 2.37
N SER A 296 -19.98 8.71 2.37
CA SER A 296 -19.80 9.97 3.11
C SER A 296 -20.10 9.82 4.60
N ALA A 297 -19.19 10.32 5.43
CA ALA A 297 -19.30 10.34 6.88
C ALA A 297 -20.38 11.30 7.40
N ASN A 298 -21.01 12.11 6.55
CA ASN A 298 -22.24 12.81 6.90
C ASN A 298 -23.38 11.83 7.21
N GLY A 299 -23.38 10.65 6.58
CA GLY A 299 -24.34 9.58 6.85
C GLY A 299 -24.04 8.76 8.11
N PHE A 300 -22.84 8.87 8.69
CA PHE A 300 -22.44 8.03 9.81
C PHE A 300 -23.12 8.48 11.11
N SER A 301 -23.65 7.51 11.86
CA SER A 301 -24.24 7.80 13.17
C SER A 301 -23.17 8.26 14.18
N LYS A 302 -23.61 8.95 15.23
CA LYS A 302 -22.70 9.38 16.32
C LYS A 302 -22.06 8.17 17.01
N GLU A 303 -22.82 7.10 17.17
CA GLU A 303 -22.38 5.84 17.76
C GLU A 303 -21.30 5.18 16.91
N TYR A 304 -21.46 5.19 15.59
CA TYR A 304 -20.45 4.64 14.67
C TYR A 304 -19.17 5.48 14.68
N LYS A 305 -19.26 6.82 14.64
CA LYS A 305 -18.06 7.69 14.77
C LYS A 305 -17.34 7.48 16.11
N ALA A 306 -18.09 7.30 17.20
CA ALA A 306 -17.52 6.99 18.51
C ALA A 306 -16.86 5.60 18.54
N PHE A 307 -17.40 4.62 17.80
CA PHE A 307 -16.78 3.32 17.61
C PHE A 307 -15.47 3.44 16.81
N LEU A 308 -15.47 4.12 15.65
CA LEU A 308 -14.26 4.36 14.85
C LEU A 308 -13.16 5.00 15.70
N ARG A 309 -13.53 5.94 16.59
CA ARG A 309 -12.60 6.60 17.51
C ARG A 309 -11.95 5.62 18.49
N LYS A 310 -12.76 4.75 19.11
CA LYS A 310 -12.25 3.71 20.02
C LYS A 310 -11.37 2.71 19.28
N TYR A 311 -11.82 2.27 18.11
CA TYR A 311 -11.11 1.30 17.29
C TYR A 311 -9.74 1.83 16.85
N TRP A 312 -9.70 3.08 16.38
CA TRP A 312 -8.44 3.74 16.01
C TRP A 312 -7.52 3.97 17.21
N GLU A 313 -8.04 4.42 18.36
CA GLU A 313 -7.18 4.60 19.54
C GLU A 313 -6.60 3.30 20.08
N ALA A 314 -7.34 2.18 20.00
CA ALA A 314 -6.81 0.87 20.37
C ALA A 314 -5.62 0.48 19.47
N GLN A 315 -5.76 0.65 18.16
CA GLN A 315 -4.67 0.48 17.20
C GLN A 315 -3.46 1.37 17.54
N LEU A 316 -3.69 2.67 17.74
CA LEU A 316 -2.63 3.61 18.11
C LEU A 316 -1.94 3.27 19.43
N VAL A 317 -2.67 2.76 20.43
CA VAL A 317 -2.03 2.33 21.70
C VAL A 317 -1.11 1.15 21.43
N THR A 318 -1.58 0.17 20.66
CA THR A 318 -0.81 -1.04 20.35
C THR A 318 0.42 -0.71 19.50
N TYR A 319 0.23 -0.07 18.35
CA TYR A 319 1.31 0.14 17.38
C TYR A 319 2.41 1.04 17.95
N GLU A 320 2.07 2.18 18.57
CA GLU A 320 3.09 3.06 19.16
C GLU A 320 3.87 2.42 20.33
N LYS A 321 3.30 1.41 21.00
CA LYS A 321 3.98 0.67 22.07
C LYS A 321 4.82 -0.50 21.55
N SER A 322 4.47 -1.04 20.38
CA SER A 322 4.92 -2.38 19.98
C SER A 322 5.67 -2.45 18.66
N THR A 323 5.66 -1.39 17.87
CA THR A 323 6.38 -1.30 16.60
C THR A 323 7.19 0.00 16.54
N ALA A 324 8.04 0.15 15.52
CA ALA A 324 8.75 1.39 15.29
C ALA A 324 7.80 2.54 14.89
N GLY A 325 6.67 2.21 14.26
CA GLY A 325 5.64 3.15 13.89
C GLY A 325 4.52 2.49 13.10
N TYR A 326 3.60 3.32 12.61
CA TYR A 326 2.51 2.91 11.74
C TYR A 326 2.36 3.86 10.55
N ILE A 327 1.76 3.35 9.49
CA ILE A 327 1.40 4.06 8.28
C ILE A 327 -0.09 3.81 8.03
N TYR A 328 -0.87 4.89 8.04
CA TYR A 328 -2.31 4.80 7.83
C TYR A 328 -2.64 4.67 6.34
N TRP A 329 -3.47 3.70 6.01
CA TRP A 329 -4.09 3.55 4.71
C TRP A 329 -5.52 4.11 4.75
N THR A 330 -5.82 5.24 4.10
CA THR A 330 -5.00 6.11 3.24
C THR A 330 -5.27 7.59 3.56
N TRP A 331 -4.52 8.55 3.00
CA TRP A 331 -4.74 9.98 3.26
C TRP A 331 -6.16 10.41 2.91
N LYS A 332 -6.62 10.07 1.70
CA LYS A 332 -7.98 10.37 1.24
C LYS A 332 -8.49 9.37 0.20
N ALA A 333 -9.81 9.30 0.10
CA ALA A 333 -10.58 8.50 -0.86
C ALA A 333 -11.86 9.25 -1.19
N GLU A 334 -12.43 9.06 -2.38
CA GLU A 334 -13.59 9.86 -2.85
C GLU A 334 -14.89 9.52 -2.11
N PHE A 335 -15.15 8.23 -1.88
CA PHE A 335 -16.42 7.73 -1.33
C PHE A 335 -16.20 6.61 -0.30
N ALA A 336 -15.12 6.70 0.46
CA ALA A 336 -14.77 5.75 1.51
C ALA A 336 -14.22 6.51 2.74
N ASP A 337 -15.04 7.39 3.33
CA ASP A 337 -14.58 8.26 4.44
C ASP A 337 -14.07 7.45 5.63
N ASP A 338 -14.58 6.24 5.88
CA ASP A 338 -14.10 5.33 6.92
C ASP A 338 -12.64 4.88 6.70
N TRP A 339 -12.15 4.91 5.45
CA TRP A 339 -10.76 4.64 5.06
C TRP A 339 -9.89 5.89 4.94
N SER A 340 -10.47 7.10 4.96
CA SER A 340 -9.72 8.35 4.78
C SER A 340 -9.22 8.92 6.11
N TYR A 341 -7.91 9.18 6.19
CA TYR A 341 -7.31 9.89 7.31
C TYR A 341 -7.86 11.32 7.41
N GLN A 342 -7.94 12.02 6.27
CA GLN A 342 -8.48 13.37 6.17
C GLN A 342 -9.93 13.47 6.68
N ALA A 343 -10.80 12.53 6.29
CA ALA A 343 -12.16 12.46 6.82
C ALA A 343 -12.16 12.16 8.33
N GLY A 344 -11.29 11.26 8.79
CA GLY A 344 -11.15 10.98 10.22
C GLY A 344 -10.78 12.16 11.08
N LEU A 345 -9.92 13.04 10.57
CA LEU A 345 -9.60 14.31 11.21
C LEU A 345 -10.75 15.31 11.16
N ALA A 346 -11.48 15.37 10.04
CA ALA A 346 -12.60 16.28 9.85
C ALA A 346 -13.80 15.94 10.76
N TYR A 347 -14.07 14.65 10.94
CA TYR A 347 -15.23 14.16 11.70
C TYR A 347 -14.88 13.63 13.10
N GLY A 348 -13.61 13.66 13.50
CA GLY A 348 -13.15 13.56 14.88
C GLY A 348 -12.88 12.16 15.43
N TRP A 349 -12.94 11.12 14.60
CA TRP A 349 -12.49 9.78 15.03
C TRP A 349 -10.97 9.61 14.96
N ILE A 350 -10.27 10.46 14.21
CA ILE A 350 -8.81 10.62 14.30
C ILE A 350 -8.53 11.95 15.01
N PRO A 351 -7.76 11.96 16.11
CA PRO A 351 -7.42 13.21 16.78
C PRO A 351 -6.37 14.01 16.02
N ARG A 352 -6.61 15.30 15.81
CA ARG A 352 -5.63 16.27 15.26
C ARG A 352 -4.34 16.31 16.09
N ASN A 353 -4.47 16.34 17.42
CA ASN A 353 -3.35 16.12 18.33
C ASN A 353 -3.32 14.64 18.73
N LEU A 354 -2.41 13.88 18.13
CA LEU A 354 -2.31 12.43 18.33
C LEU A 354 -1.93 12.00 19.76
N ILE A 355 -1.47 12.91 20.62
CA ILE A 355 -1.29 12.65 22.06
C ILE A 355 -2.64 12.73 22.81
N ASN A 356 -3.61 13.48 22.28
CA ASN A 356 -4.92 13.65 22.88
C ASN A 356 -5.83 12.44 22.58
N ARG A 357 -5.82 11.49 23.52
CA ARG A 357 -6.63 10.27 23.51
C ARG A 357 -7.88 10.45 24.38
N LEU A 358 -9.05 10.14 23.83
CA LEU A 358 -10.32 10.07 24.58
C LEU A 358 -10.45 8.77 25.37
N TYR A 359 -9.75 7.72 24.94
CA TYR A 359 -9.73 6.38 25.51
C TYR A 359 -8.28 5.87 25.71
N PRO A 360 -7.44 6.57 26.49
CA PRO A 360 -6.01 6.26 26.62
C PRO A 360 -5.70 4.87 27.20
N ASN A 361 -6.61 4.31 28.01
CA ASN A 361 -6.45 3.00 28.68
C ASN A 361 -7.26 1.89 28.00
N ILE A 362 -7.64 2.05 26.73
CA ILE A 362 -8.49 1.08 26.02
C ILE A 362 -7.88 -0.33 25.94
N CYS A 363 -6.56 -0.44 26.08
CA CYS A 363 -5.83 -1.71 26.08
C CYS A 363 -5.32 -2.16 27.47
N GLY A 364 -5.80 -1.55 28.56
CA GLY A 364 -5.31 -1.81 29.92
C GLY A 364 -4.30 -0.78 30.38
#